data_AF-A0A285BK43-F1
#
_entry.id   AF-A0A285BK43-F1
#
_cell.length_a   1.000
_cell.length_b   1.000
_cell.length_c   1.000
_cell.angle_alpha   90.00
_cell.angle_beta   90.00
_cell.angle_gamma   90.00
#
_symmetry.space_group_name_H-M   'P 1'
#
loop_
_entity.id
_entity.type
_entity.pdbx_description
1 polymer ?
#
loop_
_entity_poly.entity_id
_entity_poly.type
_entity_poly.pdbx_seq_one_letter_code
_entity_poly.pdbx_strand_id
1 'polypeptide(L)'
;MEMIKNWILQIAYISILAVIFEFMVPSSSIKKYVKVVIGLIIMMTIINPILTFLKGGIDINSAVLKNEYGYNDIDINSVSKQAEVERNKLIVDEYKRRLNEQIKERILTKVDAANVQVDAKIDNDINDKYFGKIESLDIKISNVTNEKPNTKGNVDKVVININQSNDKKNNIDDIKNDISTFYNVPLKNITIEEK
;
A
#
# COMPACT_ATOMS: atom_id res chain seq x y z
N MET A 1 11.97 -50.05 20.78
CA MET A 1 12.22 -50.59 22.15
C MET A 1 13.49 -50.04 22.78
N GLU A 2 14.60 -49.94 22.04
CA GLU A 2 15.87 -49.41 22.57
C GLU A 2 15.81 -47.93 23.00
N MET A 3 15.07 -47.09 22.26
CA MET A 3 14.81 -45.69 22.64
C MET A 3 14.08 -45.56 23.99
N ILE A 4 13.06 -46.39 24.21
CA ILE A 4 12.31 -46.45 25.49
C ILE A 4 13.24 -46.90 26.61
N LYS A 5 14.03 -47.96 26.36
CA LYS A 5 14.98 -48.49 27.32
C LYS A 5 16.01 -47.43 27.74
N ASN A 6 16.62 -46.73 26.78
CA ASN A 6 17.61 -45.70 27.04
C ASN A 6 17.00 -44.50 27.78
N TRP A 7 15.77 -44.13 27.45
CA TRP A 7 15.04 -43.08 28.16
C TRP A 7 14.73 -43.44 29.62
N ILE A 8 14.22 -44.65 29.86
CA ILE A 8 13.95 -45.14 31.23
C ILE A 8 15.25 -45.16 32.04
N LEU A 9 16.36 -45.62 31.42
CA LEU A 9 17.68 -45.58 32.05
C LEU A 9 18.14 -44.15 32.36
N GLN A 10 17.89 -43.19 31.46
CA GLN A 10 18.20 -41.78 31.69
C GLN A 10 17.43 -41.19 32.87
N ILE A 11 16.12 -41.48 32.99
CA ILE A 11 15.32 -41.08 34.16
C ILE A 11 15.88 -41.73 35.43
N ALA A 12 16.22 -43.02 35.38
CA ALA A 12 16.75 -43.73 36.53
C ALA A 12 18.06 -43.10 37.01
N TYR A 13 18.99 -42.78 36.10
CA TYR A 13 20.24 -42.10 36.44
C TYR A 13 20.02 -40.73 37.07
N ILE A 14 19.15 -39.91 36.48
CA ILE A 14 18.82 -38.57 37.01
C ILE A 14 18.15 -38.69 38.38
N SER A 15 17.28 -39.69 38.57
CA SER A 15 16.57 -39.90 39.85
C SER A 15 17.52 -40.35 40.96
N ILE A 16 18.47 -41.23 40.66
CA ILE A 16 19.52 -41.64 41.62
C ILE A 16 20.39 -40.42 41.98
N LEU A 17 20.80 -39.64 40.97
CA LEU A 17 21.59 -38.43 41.18
C LEU A 17 20.84 -37.38 42.01
N ALA A 18 19.53 -37.24 41.76
CA ALA A 18 18.65 -36.35 42.52
C ALA A 18 18.57 -36.71 44.01
N VAL A 19 18.51 -38.01 44.35
CA VAL A 19 18.54 -38.47 45.75
C VAL A 19 19.88 -38.13 46.41
N ILE A 20 21.00 -38.32 45.69
CA ILE A 20 22.33 -37.93 46.18
C ILE A 20 22.37 -36.41 46.44
N PHE A 21 21.88 -35.59 45.50
CA PHE A 21 21.78 -34.15 45.68
C PHE A 21 20.88 -33.76 46.86
N GLU A 22 19.76 -34.46 47.09
CA GLU A 22 18.88 -34.21 48.23
C GLU A 22 19.55 -34.48 49.59
N PHE A 23 20.50 -35.42 49.64
CA PHE A 23 21.32 -35.69 50.82
C PHE A 23 22.49 -34.71 50.98
N MET A 24 23.05 -34.20 49.88
CA MET A 24 24.08 -33.16 49.91
C MET A 24 23.54 -31.82 50.41
N VAL A 25 22.25 -31.54 50.20
CA VAL A 25 21.61 -30.33 50.71
C VAL A 25 21.31 -30.51 52.20
N PRO A 26 22.00 -29.76 53.09
CA PRO A 26 21.75 -29.83 54.53
C PRO A 26 20.31 -29.39 54.85
N SER A 27 19.78 -29.85 55.98
CA SER A 27 18.40 -29.63 56.42
C SER A 27 18.11 -28.16 56.77
N SER A 28 18.07 -27.31 55.77
CA SER A 28 17.72 -25.90 55.88
C SER A 28 16.43 -25.60 55.12
N SER A 29 15.93 -24.38 55.29
CA SER A 29 14.82 -23.85 54.51
C SER A 29 15.05 -23.90 53.00
N ILE A 30 16.27 -24.14 52.50
CA ILE A 30 16.57 -24.29 51.07
C ILE A 30 16.14 -25.66 50.51
N LYS A 31 16.08 -26.70 51.34
CA LYS A 31 15.81 -28.07 50.91
C LYS A 31 14.46 -28.21 50.20
N LYS A 32 13.44 -27.48 50.67
CA LYS A 32 12.11 -27.44 50.02
C LYS A 32 12.16 -26.85 48.61
N TYR A 33 13.01 -25.84 48.36
CA TYR A 33 13.13 -25.24 47.04
C TYR A 33 13.92 -26.12 46.08
N VAL A 34 15.02 -26.72 46.55
CA VAL A 34 15.81 -27.67 45.75
C VAL A 34 14.96 -28.88 45.35
N LYS A 35 14.12 -29.40 46.25
CA LYS A 35 13.20 -30.50 45.95
C LYS A 35 12.20 -30.16 44.83
N VAL A 36 11.70 -28.93 44.81
CA VAL A 36 10.82 -28.45 43.72
C VAL A 36 11.57 -28.39 42.40
N VAL A 37 12.78 -27.83 42.38
CA VAL A 37 13.61 -27.73 41.16
C VAL A 37 13.98 -29.12 40.62
N ILE A 38 14.39 -30.04 41.48
CA ILE A 38 14.66 -31.44 41.12
C ILE A 38 13.40 -32.10 40.52
N GLY A 39 12.24 -31.89 41.13
CA GLY A 39 10.97 -32.39 40.62
C GLY A 39 10.63 -31.83 39.22
N LEU A 40 10.91 -30.55 38.98
CA LEU A 40 10.73 -29.92 37.66
C LEU A 40 11.69 -30.51 36.61
N ILE A 41 12.96 -30.76 36.96
CA ILE A 41 13.94 -31.38 36.06
C ILE A 41 13.50 -32.80 35.66
N ILE A 42 13.03 -33.59 36.64
CA ILE A 42 12.51 -34.94 36.39
C ILE A 42 11.25 -34.87 35.50
N MET A 43 10.32 -33.96 35.81
CA MET A 43 9.11 -33.75 35.02
C MET A 43 9.44 -33.39 33.57
N MET A 44 10.39 -32.48 33.35
CA MET A 44 10.84 -32.08 32.00
C MET A 44 11.43 -33.26 31.23
N THR A 45 12.16 -34.13 31.91
CA THR A 45 12.75 -35.34 31.33
C THR A 45 11.69 -36.38 30.93
N ILE A 46 10.58 -36.44 31.66
CA ILE A 46 9.45 -37.34 31.38
C ILE A 46 8.55 -36.79 30.27
N ILE A 47 8.35 -35.47 30.19
CA ILE A 47 7.47 -34.82 29.21
C ILE A 47 7.90 -35.12 27.77
N ASN A 48 9.19 -35.03 27.45
CA ASN A 48 9.68 -35.14 26.08
C ASN A 48 9.26 -36.46 25.35
N PRO A 49 9.42 -37.64 25.94
CA PRO A 49 8.96 -38.89 25.34
C PRO A 49 7.46 -39.10 25.47
N ILE A 50 6.78 -38.60 26.51
CA ILE A 50 5.30 -38.60 26.52
C ILE A 50 4.80 -37.83 25.28
N LEU A 51 5.40 -36.68 24.99
CA LEU A 51 5.12 -35.95 23.76
C LEU A 51 5.49 -36.78 22.54
N THR A 52 6.61 -37.50 22.51
CA THR A 52 6.99 -38.35 21.37
C THR A 52 6.03 -39.53 21.16
N PHE A 53 5.52 -40.14 22.24
CA PHE A 53 4.51 -41.20 22.20
C PHE A 53 3.15 -40.69 21.76
N LEU A 54 2.72 -39.53 22.26
CA LEU A 54 1.51 -38.84 21.79
C LEU A 54 1.65 -38.41 20.32
N LYS A 55 2.87 -38.08 19.89
CA LYS A 55 3.23 -37.72 18.51
C LYS A 55 3.47 -38.92 17.59
N GLY A 56 3.18 -40.17 18.01
CA GLY A 56 3.25 -41.38 17.18
C GLY A 56 2.25 -41.44 16.01
N GLY A 57 2.06 -40.31 15.31
CA GLY A 57 1.12 -40.07 14.21
C GLY A 57 1.00 -38.59 13.82
N ILE A 58 1.53 -37.66 14.63
CA ILE A 58 1.49 -36.23 14.31
C ILE A 58 2.87 -35.62 14.56
N ASP A 59 3.56 -35.41 13.45
CA ASP A 59 4.77 -34.62 13.36
C ASP A 59 4.44 -33.15 13.72
N ILE A 60 4.57 -32.81 15.01
CA ILE A 60 4.25 -31.46 15.52
C ILE A 60 5.16 -30.39 14.90
N ASN A 61 6.28 -30.78 14.29
CA ASN A 61 7.14 -29.84 13.58
C ASN A 61 6.59 -29.46 12.20
N SER A 62 5.64 -30.20 11.62
CA SER A 62 5.14 -29.94 10.26
C SER A 62 3.65 -29.63 10.18
N ALA A 63 2.79 -30.15 11.05
CA ALA A 63 1.33 -30.03 10.89
C ALA A 63 0.62 -29.19 11.97
N VAL A 64 1.04 -29.25 13.24
CA VAL A 64 0.28 -28.62 14.35
C VAL A 64 0.66 -27.16 14.54
N LEU A 65 1.93 -26.80 14.33
CA LEU A 65 2.36 -25.40 14.39
C LEU A 65 2.00 -24.60 13.13
N LYS A 66 1.69 -25.26 12.02
CA LYS A 66 1.29 -24.60 10.76
C LYS A 66 -0.21 -24.37 10.60
N ASN A 67 -1.07 -25.13 11.30
CA ASN A 67 -2.51 -25.12 11.03
C ASN A 67 -3.41 -24.58 12.15
N GLU A 68 -2.89 -24.30 13.35
CA GLU A 68 -3.73 -23.81 14.46
C GLU A 68 -3.52 -22.33 14.80
N TYR A 69 -2.38 -21.77 14.40
CA TYR A 69 -2.24 -20.33 14.24
C TYR A 69 -2.12 -20.10 12.75
N GLY A 70 -3.11 -19.43 12.15
CA GLY A 70 -3.03 -18.86 10.80
C GLY A 70 -1.99 -17.73 10.73
N TYR A 71 -0.83 -17.94 11.34
CA TYR A 71 0.40 -17.25 11.00
C TYR A 71 0.87 -17.90 9.70
N ASN A 72 0.23 -17.46 8.61
CA ASN A 72 1.01 -17.19 7.42
C ASN A 72 2.26 -16.46 7.92
N ASP A 73 3.44 -16.83 7.43
CA ASP A 73 4.51 -15.84 7.32
C ASP A 73 3.89 -14.67 6.54
N ILE A 74 3.21 -13.77 7.25
CA ILE A 74 2.97 -12.42 6.80
C ILE A 74 4.39 -11.93 6.77
N ASP A 75 5.00 -12.07 5.61
CA ASP A 75 6.26 -11.42 5.33
C ASP A 75 5.95 -9.94 5.56
N ILE A 76 6.28 -9.43 6.74
CA ILE A 76 5.96 -8.07 7.17
C ILE A 76 6.50 -7.09 6.13
N ASN A 77 7.56 -7.49 5.41
CA ASN A 77 8.10 -6.77 4.26
C ASN A 77 7.13 -6.75 3.06
N SER A 78 6.38 -7.82 2.79
CA SER A 78 5.38 -7.87 1.72
C SER A 78 4.18 -6.97 1.99
N VAL A 79 3.64 -6.99 3.23
CA VAL A 79 2.50 -6.15 3.62
C VAL A 79 2.91 -4.68 3.68
N SER A 80 4.08 -4.36 4.23
CA SER A 80 4.59 -2.99 4.24
C SER A 80 4.87 -2.45 2.84
N LYS A 81 5.42 -3.27 1.94
CA LYS A 81 5.65 -2.89 0.55
C LYS A 81 4.35 -2.69 -0.23
N GLN A 82 3.34 -3.51 0.02
CA GLN A 82 2.02 -3.34 -0.60
C GLN A 82 1.34 -2.05 -0.12
N ALA A 83 1.38 -1.76 1.18
CA ALA A 83 0.86 -0.53 1.75
C ALA A 83 1.60 0.71 1.21
N GLU A 84 2.92 0.61 1.00
CA GLU A 84 3.71 1.66 0.38
C GLU A 84 3.34 1.92 -1.08
N VAL A 85 3.13 0.87 -1.88
CA VAL A 85 2.68 1.01 -3.28
C VAL A 85 1.31 1.71 -3.33
N GLU A 86 0.38 1.33 -2.46
CA GLU A 86 -0.95 1.93 -2.42
C GLU A 86 -0.91 3.40 -1.98
N ARG A 87 -0.14 3.71 -0.93
CA ARG A 87 0.09 5.09 -0.48
C ARG A 87 0.71 5.94 -1.59
N ASN A 88 1.72 5.43 -2.27
CA ASN A 88 2.40 6.14 -3.35
C ASN A 88 1.45 6.40 -4.52
N LYS A 89 0.58 5.44 -4.87
CA LYS A 89 -0.46 5.64 -5.87
C LYS A 89 -1.41 6.79 -5.50
N LEU A 90 -1.87 6.84 -4.24
CA LEU A 90 -2.75 7.93 -3.77
C LEU A 90 -2.08 9.30 -3.87
N ILE A 91 -0.78 9.39 -3.58
CA ILE A 91 -0.01 10.63 -3.72
C ILE A 91 0.05 11.07 -5.18
N VAL A 92 0.37 10.15 -6.10
CA VAL A 92 0.42 10.42 -7.55
C VAL A 92 -0.95 10.87 -8.07
N ASP A 93 -2.02 10.17 -7.68
CA ASP A 93 -3.37 10.47 -8.14
C ASP A 93 -3.85 11.84 -7.63
N GLU A 94 -3.61 12.17 -6.37
CA GLU A 94 -3.95 13.47 -5.79
C GLU A 94 -3.13 14.61 -6.41
N TYR A 95 -1.84 14.37 -6.68
CA TYR A 95 -0.99 15.32 -7.38
C TYR A 95 -1.51 15.60 -8.79
N LYS A 96 -1.81 14.55 -9.57
CA LYS A 96 -2.40 14.67 -10.92
C LYS A 96 -3.71 15.43 -10.90
N ARG A 97 -4.60 15.10 -9.94
CA ARG A 97 -5.89 15.78 -9.79
C ARG A 97 -5.71 17.28 -9.57
N ARG A 98 -4.87 17.68 -8.62
CA ARG A 98 -4.57 19.09 -8.34
C ARG A 98 -3.91 19.81 -9.50
N LEU A 99 -3.03 19.13 -10.23
CA LEU A 99 -2.37 19.68 -11.40
C LEU A 99 -3.39 19.96 -12.52
N ASN A 100 -4.24 18.97 -12.83
CA ASN A 100 -5.29 19.12 -13.83
C ASN A 100 -6.28 20.23 -13.45
N GLU A 101 -6.64 20.35 -12.17
CA GLU A 101 -7.49 21.44 -11.66
C GLU A 101 -6.84 22.81 -11.85
N GLN A 102 -5.57 22.98 -11.48
CA GLN A 102 -4.85 24.26 -11.66
C GLN A 102 -4.73 24.66 -13.13
N ILE A 103 -4.41 23.70 -14.00
CA ILE A 103 -4.34 23.95 -15.45
C ILE A 103 -5.72 24.34 -15.98
N LYS A 104 -6.78 23.63 -15.56
CA LYS A 104 -8.16 23.92 -15.94
C LYS A 104 -8.57 25.34 -15.52
N GLU A 105 -8.35 25.71 -14.26
CA GLU A 105 -8.67 27.04 -13.74
C GLU A 105 -7.93 28.13 -14.53
N ARG A 106 -6.65 27.93 -14.83
CA ARG A 106 -5.87 28.87 -15.63
C ARG A 106 -6.42 29.02 -17.05
N ILE A 107 -6.84 27.94 -17.69
CA ILE A 107 -7.48 28.01 -19.02
C ILE A 107 -8.80 28.79 -18.93
N LEU A 108 -9.63 28.52 -17.91
CA LEU A 108 -10.91 29.21 -17.70
C LEU A 108 -10.75 30.72 -17.41
N THR A 109 -9.62 31.16 -16.84
CA THR A 109 -9.35 32.60 -16.70
C THR A 109 -9.09 33.31 -18.03
N LYS A 110 -8.69 32.57 -19.08
CA LYS A 110 -8.32 33.12 -20.39
C LYS A 110 -9.39 32.88 -21.46
N VAL A 111 -10.20 31.85 -21.31
CA VAL A 111 -11.24 31.47 -22.27
C VAL A 111 -12.56 31.27 -21.55
N ASP A 112 -13.62 31.90 -22.07
CA ASP A 112 -14.99 31.64 -21.66
C ASP A 112 -15.48 30.33 -22.28
N ALA A 113 -15.03 29.20 -21.69
CA ALA A 113 -15.36 27.85 -22.12
C ALA A 113 -16.30 27.17 -21.12
N ALA A 114 -17.33 26.50 -21.64
CA ALA A 114 -18.33 25.84 -20.80
C ALA A 114 -17.82 24.56 -20.13
N ASN A 115 -16.87 23.86 -20.77
CA ASN A 115 -16.22 22.70 -20.18
C ASN A 115 -14.78 22.56 -20.69
N VAL A 116 -13.86 22.36 -19.74
CA VAL A 116 -12.43 22.13 -19.98
C VAL A 116 -12.05 20.87 -19.22
N GLN A 117 -11.56 19.86 -19.95
CA GLN A 117 -10.96 18.66 -19.40
C GLN A 117 -9.47 18.69 -19.69
N VAL A 118 -8.67 18.35 -18.67
CA VAL A 118 -7.21 18.32 -18.73
C VAL A 118 -6.76 16.95 -18.26
N ASP A 119 -5.89 16.31 -19.04
CA ASP A 119 -5.20 15.08 -18.66
C ASP A 119 -3.69 15.28 -18.83
N ALA A 120 -2.99 15.47 -17.72
CA ALA A 120 -1.54 15.59 -17.68
C ALA A 120 -0.88 14.23 -17.43
N LYS A 121 0.03 13.83 -18.32
CA LYS A 121 0.97 12.73 -18.07
C LYS A 121 2.21 13.29 -17.41
N ILE A 122 2.57 12.70 -16.28
CA ILE A 122 3.72 13.11 -15.48
C ILE A 122 4.64 11.91 -15.21
N ASP A 123 5.87 12.21 -14.84
CA ASP A 123 6.74 11.26 -14.16
C ASP A 123 6.12 10.88 -12.81
N ASN A 124 5.83 9.59 -12.64
CA ASN A 124 5.08 9.04 -11.50
C ASN A 124 6.00 8.39 -10.46
N ASP A 125 7.31 8.35 -10.67
CA ASP A 125 8.23 7.78 -9.69
C ASP A 125 8.54 8.79 -8.59
N ILE A 126 7.93 8.60 -7.42
CA ILE A 126 8.10 9.46 -6.24
C ILE A 126 9.56 9.52 -5.77
N ASN A 127 10.37 8.50 -6.07
CA ASN A 127 11.77 8.45 -5.65
C ASN A 127 12.72 9.08 -6.68
N ASP A 128 12.22 9.43 -7.87
CA ASP A 128 13.01 10.11 -8.88
C ASP A 128 13.09 11.62 -8.57
N LYS A 129 14.24 12.22 -8.87
CA LYS A 129 14.47 13.66 -8.82
C LYS A 129 13.53 14.42 -9.78
N TYR A 130 13.03 13.75 -10.82
CA TYR A 130 12.14 14.32 -11.82
C TYR A 130 10.65 14.07 -11.56
N PHE A 131 10.29 13.53 -10.38
CA PHE A 131 8.89 13.35 -9.98
C PHE A 131 8.02 14.59 -10.25
N GLY A 132 6.86 14.38 -10.86
CA GLY A 132 5.91 15.45 -11.16
C GLY A 132 6.22 16.28 -12.41
N LYS A 133 7.32 15.98 -13.12
CA LYS A 133 7.60 16.60 -14.43
C LYS A 133 6.53 16.19 -15.44
N ILE A 134 5.91 17.17 -16.09
CA ILE A 134 4.90 16.93 -17.13
C ILE A 134 5.59 16.46 -18.42
N GLU A 135 5.21 15.28 -18.89
CA GLU A 135 5.68 14.69 -20.14
C GLU A 135 4.79 15.12 -21.31
N SER A 136 3.48 15.06 -21.14
CA SER A 136 2.50 15.49 -22.13
C SER A 136 1.23 16.01 -21.47
N LEU A 137 0.51 16.84 -22.22
CA LEU A 137 -0.73 17.45 -21.77
C LEU A 137 -1.79 17.36 -22.86
N ASP A 138 -2.89 16.68 -22.55
CA ASP A 138 -4.04 16.56 -23.43
C ASP A 138 -5.19 17.41 -22.87
N ILE A 139 -5.65 18.40 -23.64
CA ILE A 139 -6.69 19.34 -23.24
C ILE A 139 -7.87 19.19 -24.20
N LYS A 140 -9.06 19.03 -23.64
CA LYS A 140 -10.32 19.03 -24.40
C LYS A 140 -11.18 20.20 -23.97
N ILE A 141 -11.53 21.05 -24.93
CA ILE A 141 -12.36 22.23 -24.71
C ILE A 141 -13.66 22.04 -25.49
N SER A 142 -14.80 22.18 -24.82
CA SER A 142 -16.10 22.24 -25.50
C SER A 142 -16.83 23.54 -25.24
N ASN A 143 -17.27 24.15 -26.33
CA ASN A 143 -18.05 25.38 -26.33
C ASN A 143 -19.53 25.00 -26.41
N VAL A 144 -20.31 25.33 -25.37
CA VAL A 144 -21.78 25.16 -25.44
C VAL A 144 -22.31 26.20 -26.42
N THR A 145 -22.47 25.79 -27.68
CA THR A 145 -23.33 26.52 -28.61
C THR A 145 -24.75 26.14 -28.22
N ASN A 146 -25.50 27.08 -27.64
CA ASN A 146 -26.87 26.88 -27.22
C ASN A 146 -27.72 26.34 -28.40
N GLU A 147 -27.97 25.03 -28.44
CA GLU A 147 -29.06 24.48 -29.23
C GLU A 147 -30.37 24.90 -28.55
N LYS A 148 -31.09 25.80 -29.21
CA LYS A 148 -32.40 26.30 -28.78
C LYS A 148 -33.37 25.13 -28.59
N PRO A 149 -34.08 25.02 -27.46
CA PRO A 149 -35.36 24.34 -27.44
C PRO A 149 -36.36 25.22 -28.21
N ASN A 150 -36.98 24.65 -29.24
CA ASN A 150 -38.11 25.25 -29.94
C ASN A 150 -39.28 25.45 -28.96
N THR A 151 -39.52 26.68 -28.51
CA THR A 151 -40.86 27.13 -28.09
C THR A 151 -41.02 28.62 -28.33
N LYS A 152 -42.07 28.97 -29.09
CA LYS A 152 -42.51 30.31 -29.47
C LYS A 152 -42.70 31.23 -28.25
N GLY A 153 -42.15 32.43 -28.31
CA GLY A 153 -42.43 33.50 -27.35
C GLY A 153 -41.58 34.73 -27.64
N ASN A 154 -42.23 35.77 -28.18
CA ASN A 154 -41.69 37.05 -28.60
C ASN A 154 -41.06 37.87 -27.44
N VAL A 155 -39.76 38.21 -27.50
CA VAL A 155 -39.17 39.47 -26.97
C VAL A 155 -37.89 39.79 -27.74
N ASP A 156 -37.80 40.99 -28.31
CA ASP A 156 -36.62 41.57 -28.95
C ASP A 156 -35.37 41.55 -28.04
N LYS A 157 -34.23 41.05 -28.56
CA LYS A 157 -32.92 41.59 -28.15
C LYS A 157 -31.76 41.22 -29.08
N VAL A 158 -31.19 42.30 -29.62
CA VAL A 158 -29.80 42.57 -30.02
C VAL A 158 -29.12 41.52 -30.91
N VAL A 159 -29.05 41.87 -32.20
CA VAL A 159 -28.09 41.34 -33.16
C VAL A 159 -26.68 41.74 -32.71
N ILE A 160 -25.89 40.79 -32.21
CA ILE A 160 -24.43 40.93 -32.20
C ILE A 160 -23.91 40.10 -33.37
N ASN A 161 -23.68 40.81 -34.48
CA ASN A 161 -22.98 40.29 -35.64
C ASN A 161 -21.51 40.14 -35.24
N ILE A 162 -21.12 38.97 -34.75
CA ILE A 162 -19.72 38.64 -34.52
C ILE A 162 -19.22 37.99 -35.80
N ASN A 163 -18.57 38.81 -36.63
CA ASN A 163 -17.82 38.36 -37.80
C ASN A 163 -16.88 37.22 -37.39
N GLN A 164 -17.22 36.01 -37.84
CA GLN A 164 -16.36 34.85 -37.77
C GLN A 164 -15.17 35.06 -38.73
N SER A 165 -13.93 34.83 -38.24
CA SER A 165 -13.01 33.81 -38.82
C SER A 165 -11.52 34.02 -38.52
N ASN A 166 -11.07 35.05 -37.78
CA ASN A 166 -9.64 35.25 -37.49
C ASN A 166 -9.20 35.18 -36.02
N ASP A 167 -10.12 35.26 -35.04
CA ASP A 167 -9.75 35.32 -33.61
C ASP A 167 -9.65 33.97 -32.89
N LYS A 168 -10.29 32.91 -33.41
CA LYS A 168 -10.31 31.59 -32.72
C LYS A 168 -8.97 30.86 -32.73
N LYS A 169 -8.15 31.05 -33.77
CA LYS A 169 -6.84 30.38 -33.91
C LYS A 169 -5.79 31.00 -33.00
N ASN A 170 -5.81 32.32 -32.85
CA ASN A 170 -4.92 33.08 -31.96
C ASN A 170 -5.11 32.66 -30.49
N ASN A 171 -6.35 32.46 -30.04
CA ASN A 171 -6.63 32.06 -28.66
C ASN A 171 -6.06 30.68 -28.29
N ILE A 172 -6.04 29.71 -29.21
CA ILE A 172 -5.51 28.36 -28.93
C ILE A 172 -3.97 28.40 -28.85
N ASP A 173 -3.31 29.13 -29.75
CA ASP A 173 -1.86 29.27 -29.76
C ASP A 173 -1.36 30.05 -28.53
N ASP A 174 -2.13 31.04 -28.05
CA ASP A 174 -1.85 31.79 -26.83
C ASP A 174 -1.93 30.91 -25.56
N ILE A 175 -2.94 30.02 -25.47
CA ILE A 175 -3.04 29.04 -24.37
C ILE A 175 -1.85 28.07 -24.42
N LYS A 176 -1.49 27.61 -25.61
CA LYS A 176 -0.41 26.65 -25.79
C LYS A 176 0.94 27.25 -25.37
N ASN A 177 1.21 28.51 -25.73
CA ASN A 177 2.40 29.24 -25.34
C ASN A 177 2.43 29.54 -23.83
N ASP A 178 1.29 29.92 -23.24
CA ASP A 178 1.16 30.23 -21.82
C ASP A 178 1.39 29.01 -20.91
N ILE A 179 0.84 27.85 -21.30
CA ILE A 179 1.06 26.59 -20.60
C ILE A 179 2.51 26.12 -20.79
N SER A 180 3.03 26.21 -22.02
CA SER A 180 4.40 25.81 -22.34
C SER A 180 5.43 26.60 -21.51
N THR A 181 5.24 27.91 -21.39
CA THR A 181 6.14 28.79 -20.64
C THR A 181 6.07 28.53 -19.13
N PHE A 182 4.86 28.41 -18.58
CA PHE A 182 4.68 28.30 -17.13
C PHE A 182 5.01 26.92 -16.58
N TYR A 183 4.59 25.87 -17.27
CA TYR A 183 4.81 24.48 -16.85
C TYR A 183 6.08 23.87 -17.47
N ASN A 184 6.81 24.65 -18.28
CA ASN A 184 8.03 24.22 -18.97
C ASN A 184 7.82 22.94 -19.81
N VAL A 185 6.65 22.84 -20.45
CA VAL A 185 6.26 21.70 -21.29
C VAL A 185 6.49 22.07 -22.75
N PRO A 186 7.20 21.26 -23.56
CA PRO A 186 7.40 21.55 -24.97
C PRO A 186 6.06 21.67 -25.72
N LEU A 187 5.92 22.67 -26.60
CA LEU A 187 4.71 22.87 -27.43
C LEU A 187 4.29 21.61 -28.20
N LYS A 188 5.27 20.81 -28.64
CA LYS A 188 5.03 19.53 -29.33
C LYS A 188 4.33 18.46 -28.49
N ASN A 189 4.35 18.60 -27.16
CA ASN A 189 3.78 17.65 -26.21
C ASN A 189 2.43 18.14 -25.64
N ILE A 190 1.90 19.25 -26.15
CA ILE A 190 0.60 19.81 -25.76
C ILE A 190 -0.36 19.60 -26.93
N THR A 191 -1.42 18.83 -26.69
CA THR A 191 -2.51 18.59 -27.65
C THR A 191 -3.77 19.27 -27.14
N ILE A 192 -4.41 20.06 -28.01
CA ILE A 192 -5.69 20.71 -27.71
C ILE A 192 -6.69 20.23 -28.75
N GLU A 193 -7.74 19.56 -28.31
CA GLU A 193 -8.86 19.12 -29.14
C GLU A 193 -10.11 19.96 -28.79
N GLU A 194 -10.74 20.55 -29.81
CA GLU A 194 -12.02 21.26 -29.68
C GLU A 194 -13.17 20.30 -30.04
N LYS A 195 -14.21 20.22 -29.20
CA LYS A 195 -15.39 19.38 -29.40
C LYS A 195 -16.69 20.17 -29.40
#